data_AF-A0A4Y7JK87-F1
#
_entry.id   AF-A0A4Y7JK87-F1
#
_cell.length_a   1.000
_cell.length_b   1.000
_cell.length_c   1.000
_cell.angle_alpha   90.00
_cell.angle_beta   90.00
_cell.angle_gamma   90.00
#
_symmetry.space_group_name_H-M   'P 1'
#
loop_
_entity.id
_entity.type
_entity.pdbx_description
1 polymer ?
#
loop_
_entity_poly.entity_id
_entity_poly.type
_entity_poly.pdbx_seq_one_letter_code
_entity_poly.pdbx_strand_id
1 'polypeptide(L)'
;MLIGVEFVDECWNEQLFSNCPVLEILCMVSCTWSDMKNFCISNPALKFLLILNVEEEDGFQNCALKIHAPSLESLTYKGRPAKDYALSSIPKLVEVHIDFFYEEFGAMIDYGAVVLSVADDLLNTLPSYHNLNQLHLTQKVTVGKALIGLLEKTPNLVSLDFEGFVPAFAGEEEDNSDYSGDDGGEDNHYNEDDGWAVGKVATRCSFLEHLKLVSFDKFTGNEREMRWLKLILNNAKALQALDVSFESISHGKSKRLMANISSLPKASASCLLKFF
;
A
#
# COMPACT_ATOMS: atom_id res chain seq x y z
N MET A 1 -5.00 -14.23 -18.83
CA MET A 1 -5.13 -14.55 -17.40
C MET A 1 -4.32 -15.81 -17.13
N LEU A 2 -3.45 -15.77 -16.13
CA LEU A 2 -2.58 -16.85 -15.68
C LEU A 2 -2.95 -17.16 -14.24
N ILE A 3 -3.22 -18.43 -13.93
CA ILE A 3 -3.62 -18.88 -12.59
C ILE A 3 -2.79 -20.10 -12.24
N GLY A 4 -2.14 -20.14 -11.07
CA GLY A 4 -1.41 -21.33 -10.62
C GLY A 4 -0.20 -21.68 -11.47
N VAL A 5 0.33 -20.71 -12.24
CA VAL A 5 1.46 -20.94 -13.15
C VAL A 5 2.76 -20.82 -12.37
N GLU A 6 3.57 -21.88 -12.44
CA GLU A 6 4.95 -21.87 -11.95
C GLU A 6 5.89 -21.34 -13.05
N PHE A 7 6.61 -20.27 -12.73
CA PHE A 7 7.66 -19.73 -13.58
C PHE A 7 9.03 -20.18 -13.07
N VAL A 8 9.75 -20.93 -13.92
CA VAL A 8 11.05 -21.55 -13.60
C VAL A 8 12.22 -21.03 -14.44
N ASP A 9 11.95 -20.27 -15.50
CA ASP A 9 12.96 -19.70 -16.39
C ASP A 9 12.63 -18.26 -16.80
N GLU A 10 13.61 -17.52 -17.32
CA GLU A 10 13.41 -16.14 -17.81
C GLU A 10 12.73 -16.07 -19.20
N CYS A 11 12.52 -17.22 -19.87
CA CYS A 11 12.01 -17.31 -21.24
C CYS A 11 10.49 -17.18 -21.36
N TRP A 12 9.75 -17.25 -20.25
CA TRP A 12 8.29 -17.09 -20.21
C TRP A 12 7.78 -15.84 -20.96
N ASN A 13 8.56 -14.75 -20.91
CA ASN A 13 8.26 -13.49 -21.58
C ASN A 13 8.15 -13.62 -23.08
N GLU A 14 9.14 -14.30 -23.67
CA GLU A 14 9.21 -14.49 -25.11
C GLU A 14 8.04 -15.35 -25.57
N GLN A 15 7.61 -16.31 -24.75
CA GLN A 15 6.48 -17.18 -25.06
C GLN A 15 5.13 -16.47 -24.92
N LEU A 16 4.94 -15.60 -23.93
CA LEU A 16 3.65 -14.97 -23.67
C LEU A 16 3.44 -13.70 -24.51
N PHE A 17 4.41 -12.78 -24.50
CA PHE A 17 4.24 -11.44 -25.08
C PHE A 17 4.63 -11.37 -26.56
N SER A 18 5.60 -12.15 -27.03
CA SER A 18 5.91 -12.19 -28.46
C SER A 18 4.78 -12.80 -29.29
N ASN A 19 4.01 -13.71 -28.68
CA ASN A 19 2.85 -14.34 -29.33
C ASN A 19 1.57 -13.51 -29.23
N CYS A 20 1.53 -12.48 -28.36
CA CYS A 20 0.32 -11.68 -28.12
C CYS A 20 0.65 -10.18 -28.01
N PRO A 21 0.99 -9.50 -29.12
CA PRO A 21 1.38 -8.09 -29.11
C PRO A 21 0.21 -7.11 -28.84
N VAL A 22 -1.03 -7.61 -28.84
CA VAL A 22 -2.25 -6.82 -28.58
C VAL A 22 -2.79 -7.00 -27.15
N LEU A 23 -2.01 -7.62 -26.26
CA LEU A 23 -2.44 -7.92 -24.90
C LEU A 23 -2.62 -6.63 -24.07
N GLU A 24 -3.87 -6.23 -23.87
CA GLU A 24 -4.20 -5.04 -23.07
C GLU A 24 -4.37 -5.34 -21.57
N ILE A 25 -4.66 -6.59 -21.21
CA ILE A 25 -4.95 -7.00 -19.83
C ILE A 25 -4.13 -8.23 -19.47
N LEU A 26 -3.33 -8.14 -18.41
CA LEU A 26 -2.61 -9.26 -17.81
C LEU A 26 -3.03 -9.43 -16.35
N CYS A 27 -3.60 -10.60 -16.05
CA CYS A 27 -3.90 -11.00 -14.68
C CYS A 27 -3.07 -12.23 -14.34
N MET A 28 -2.38 -12.18 -13.21
CA MET A 28 -1.59 -13.25 -12.63
C MET A 28 -2.13 -13.52 -11.22
N VAL A 29 -2.56 -14.75 -10.94
CA VAL A 29 -3.20 -15.12 -9.67
C VAL A 29 -2.60 -16.42 -9.16
N SER A 30 -2.16 -16.43 -7.89
CA SER A 30 -1.47 -17.58 -7.26
C SER A 30 -0.37 -18.14 -8.18
N CYS A 31 0.44 -17.26 -8.76
CA CYS A 31 1.60 -17.68 -9.55
C CYS A 31 2.81 -17.83 -8.64
N THR A 32 3.75 -18.68 -9.03
CA THR A 32 4.96 -18.96 -8.25
C THR A 32 6.21 -18.72 -9.08
N TRP A 33 7.33 -18.36 -8.43
CA TRP A 33 8.59 -17.99 -9.07
C TRP A 33 9.75 -18.74 -8.42
N SER A 34 10.02 -19.94 -8.93
CA SER A 34 11.09 -20.81 -8.43
C SER A 34 12.42 -20.40 -9.08
N ASP A 35 13.45 -20.12 -8.27
CA ASP A 35 14.84 -19.84 -8.72
C ASP A 35 15.02 -18.63 -9.68
N MET A 36 14.02 -17.75 -9.81
CA MET A 36 14.10 -16.59 -10.70
C MET A 36 14.70 -15.36 -10.03
N LYS A 37 15.80 -14.83 -10.60
CA LYS A 37 16.41 -13.57 -10.12
C LYS A 37 15.71 -12.32 -10.66
N ASN A 38 15.12 -12.39 -11.84
CA ASN A 38 14.44 -11.27 -12.48
C ASN A 38 13.14 -11.75 -13.13
N PHE A 39 12.08 -10.99 -12.93
CA PHE A 39 10.81 -11.17 -13.62
C PHE A 39 10.44 -9.88 -14.33
N CYS A 40 10.38 -9.91 -15.66
CA CYS A 40 10.21 -8.72 -16.48
C CYS A 40 8.84 -8.76 -17.16
N ILE A 41 7.97 -7.78 -17.02
CA ILE A 41 6.73 -7.68 -17.80
C ILE A 41 6.95 -6.61 -18.87
N SER A 42 7.08 -7.01 -20.13
CA SER A 42 7.33 -6.08 -21.24
C SER A 42 6.28 -6.23 -22.32
N ASN A 43 5.36 -5.26 -22.39
CA ASN A 43 4.36 -5.22 -23.45
C ASN A 43 3.84 -3.78 -23.67
N PRO A 44 3.99 -3.20 -24.86
CA PRO A 44 3.57 -1.82 -25.14
C PRO A 44 2.05 -1.62 -25.24
N ALA A 45 1.27 -2.68 -25.46
CA ALA A 45 -0.19 -2.63 -25.53
C ALA A 45 -0.86 -2.80 -24.16
N LEU A 46 -0.12 -3.23 -23.14
CA LEU A 46 -0.66 -3.52 -21.82
C LEU A 46 -1.17 -2.25 -21.14
N LYS A 47 -2.46 -2.25 -20.77
CA LYS A 47 -3.17 -1.17 -20.08
C LYS A 47 -3.48 -1.52 -18.62
N PHE A 48 -3.75 -2.79 -18.34
CA PHE A 48 -4.13 -3.27 -17.00
C PHE A 48 -3.25 -4.43 -16.57
N LEU A 49 -2.63 -4.30 -15.41
CA LEU A 49 -1.82 -5.35 -14.80
C LEU A 49 -2.34 -5.65 -13.39
N LEU A 50 -2.72 -6.91 -13.18
CA LEU A 50 -3.15 -7.45 -11.90
C LEU A 50 -2.23 -8.60 -11.49
N ILE A 51 -1.61 -8.49 -10.32
CA ILE A 51 -0.80 -9.52 -9.68
C ILE A 51 -1.42 -9.80 -8.30
N LEU A 52 -1.88 -11.03 -8.08
CA LEU A 52 -2.52 -11.46 -6.83
C LEU A 52 -1.87 -12.75 -6.31
N ASN A 53 -0.97 -12.64 -5.34
CA ASN A 53 -0.39 -13.80 -4.66
C ASN A 53 -0.57 -13.61 -3.15
N VAL A 54 -1.69 -14.13 -2.66
CA VAL A 54 -2.09 -14.05 -1.25
C VAL A 54 -1.53 -15.22 -0.42
N GLU A 55 -0.98 -16.24 -1.08
CA GLU A 55 -0.43 -17.42 -0.45
C GLU A 55 0.94 -17.14 0.16
N GLU A 56 1.21 -17.73 1.32
CA GLU A 56 2.32 -17.35 2.19
C GLU A 56 3.69 -17.66 1.56
N GLU A 57 3.83 -18.78 0.87
CA GLU A 57 5.13 -19.23 0.32
C GLU A 57 5.49 -18.55 -1.02
N ASP A 58 4.54 -17.87 -1.66
CA ASP A 58 4.66 -17.47 -3.06
C ASP A 58 4.85 -15.96 -3.26
N GLY A 59 5.80 -15.56 -4.11
CA GLY A 59 5.95 -14.16 -4.51
C GLY A 59 7.33 -13.77 -5.00
N PHE A 60 7.57 -12.46 -5.09
CA PHE A 60 8.79 -11.89 -5.66
C PHE A 60 9.91 -11.66 -4.64
N GLN A 61 9.84 -12.27 -3.46
CA GLN A 61 10.71 -11.99 -2.30
C GLN A 61 12.22 -12.07 -2.62
N ASN A 62 12.60 -12.95 -3.55
CA ASN A 62 13.97 -13.16 -4.02
C ASN A 62 14.19 -12.74 -5.48
N CYS A 63 13.20 -12.07 -6.08
CA CYS A 63 13.12 -11.78 -7.50
C CYS A 63 12.94 -10.27 -7.74
N ALA A 64 13.71 -9.70 -8.68
CA ALA A 64 13.53 -8.32 -9.10
C ALA A 64 12.37 -8.20 -10.10
N LEU A 65 11.33 -7.43 -9.77
CA LEU A 65 10.18 -7.19 -10.64
C LEU A 65 10.43 -5.97 -11.54
N LYS A 66 10.45 -6.20 -12.86
CA LYS A 66 10.64 -5.16 -13.88
C LYS A 66 9.37 -4.98 -14.68
N ILE A 67 8.92 -3.74 -14.88
CA ILE A 67 7.73 -3.44 -15.69
C ILE A 67 8.09 -2.42 -16.77
N HIS A 68 7.96 -2.88 -18.03
CA HIS A 68 8.17 -2.13 -19.26
C HIS A 68 6.86 -2.08 -20.06
N ALA A 69 5.89 -1.33 -19.54
CA ALA A 69 4.56 -1.20 -20.13
C ALA A 69 4.16 0.29 -20.27
N PRO A 70 4.59 0.98 -21.34
CA PRO A 70 4.37 2.43 -21.51
C PRO A 70 2.90 2.85 -21.64
N SER A 71 2.00 1.91 -21.99
CA SER A 71 0.57 2.16 -22.08
C SER A 71 -0.20 1.79 -20.82
N LEU A 72 0.47 1.39 -19.73
CA LEU A 72 -0.19 0.94 -18.51
C LEU A 72 -0.95 2.09 -17.85
N GLU A 73 -2.24 1.86 -17.60
CA GLU A 73 -3.19 2.80 -17.02
C GLU A 73 -3.53 2.44 -15.57
N SER A 74 -3.55 1.14 -15.25
CA SER A 74 -3.84 0.64 -13.90
C SER A 74 -2.93 -0.53 -13.51
N LEU A 75 -2.43 -0.47 -12.27
CA LEU A 75 -1.60 -1.50 -11.65
C LEU A 75 -2.21 -1.93 -10.32
N THR A 76 -2.49 -3.21 -10.17
CA THR A 76 -2.84 -3.83 -8.88
C THR A 76 -1.83 -4.89 -8.55
N TYR A 77 -1.19 -4.77 -7.38
CA TYR A 77 -0.28 -5.77 -6.85
C TYR A 77 -0.65 -6.08 -5.40
N LYS A 78 -1.19 -7.28 -5.18
CA LYS A 78 -1.40 -7.86 -3.86
C LYS A 78 -0.47 -9.05 -3.65
N GLY A 79 0.38 -9.03 -2.62
CA GLY A 79 1.29 -10.13 -2.31
C GLY A 79 2.52 -9.73 -1.51
N ARG A 80 3.47 -10.66 -1.29
CA ARG A 80 4.75 -10.28 -0.68
C ARG A 80 5.53 -9.32 -1.59
N PRO A 81 6.26 -8.31 -1.07
CA PRO A 81 7.03 -7.39 -1.90
C PRO A 81 8.11 -8.12 -2.71
N ALA A 82 8.43 -7.56 -3.89
CA ALA A 82 9.59 -7.97 -4.66
C ALA A 82 10.91 -7.57 -3.98
N LYS A 83 11.97 -8.32 -4.27
CA LYS A 83 13.33 -8.00 -3.79
C LYS A 83 13.74 -6.60 -4.25
N ASP A 84 13.54 -6.32 -5.53
CA ASP A 84 13.87 -5.06 -6.18
C ASP A 84 12.81 -4.73 -7.22
N TYR A 85 12.69 -3.45 -7.57
CA TYR A 85 11.76 -2.97 -8.59
C TYR A 85 12.48 -2.18 -9.67
N ALA A 86 12.12 -2.41 -10.93
CA ALA A 86 12.54 -1.57 -12.04
C ALA A 86 11.32 -1.18 -12.88
N LEU A 87 10.75 -0.01 -12.57
CA LEU A 87 9.60 0.53 -13.29
C LEU A 87 10.11 1.52 -14.33
N SER A 88 9.79 1.25 -15.59
CA SER A 88 10.06 2.21 -16.68
C SER A 88 9.23 3.48 -16.50
N SER A 89 9.47 4.51 -17.31
CA SER A 89 8.49 5.58 -17.42
C SER A 89 7.13 5.04 -17.88
N ILE A 90 6.13 5.11 -17.00
CA ILE A 90 4.73 4.71 -17.26
C ILE A 90 3.88 5.99 -17.27
N PRO A 91 3.90 6.77 -18.35
CA PRO A 91 3.30 8.10 -18.36
C PRO A 91 1.77 8.08 -18.27
N LYS A 92 1.11 6.96 -18.60
CA LYS A 92 -0.36 6.86 -18.60
C LYS A 92 -0.96 6.31 -17.31
N LEU A 93 -0.14 6.03 -16.30
CA LEU A 93 -0.61 5.44 -15.05
C LEU A 93 -1.55 6.40 -14.32
N VAL A 94 -2.80 5.97 -14.14
CA VAL A 94 -3.87 6.75 -13.49
C VAL A 94 -4.14 6.21 -12.09
N GLU A 95 -4.12 4.89 -11.94
CA GLU A 95 -4.52 4.19 -10.73
C GLU A 95 -3.46 3.15 -10.32
N VAL A 96 -3.14 3.13 -9.02
CA VAL A 96 -2.26 2.13 -8.43
C VAL A 96 -2.88 1.62 -7.14
N HIS A 97 -2.91 0.29 -7.02
CA HIS A 97 -3.33 -0.42 -5.84
C HIS A 97 -2.20 -1.36 -5.40
N ILE A 98 -1.64 -1.13 -4.21
CA ILE A 98 -0.57 -1.95 -3.64
C ILE A 98 -1.00 -2.47 -2.28
N ASP A 99 -0.94 -3.79 -2.12
CA ASP A 99 -1.30 -4.50 -0.90
C ASP A 99 -0.22 -5.54 -0.57
N PHE A 100 0.67 -5.23 0.37
CA PHE A 100 1.75 -6.16 0.74
C PHE A 100 1.41 -6.98 1.98
N PHE A 101 1.61 -8.30 1.89
CA PHE A 101 1.46 -9.24 3.01
C PHE A 101 2.84 -9.57 3.63
N TYR A 102 2.89 -9.57 4.97
CA TYR A 102 4.04 -10.01 5.76
C TYR A 102 3.56 -10.94 6.88
N GLU A 103 4.37 -11.95 7.20
CA GLU A 103 4.18 -12.80 8.39
C GLU A 103 4.62 -12.09 9.67
N GLU A 104 3.86 -12.30 10.75
CA GLU A 104 4.34 -12.17 12.13
C GLU A 104 4.78 -13.55 12.64
N PHE A 105 5.94 -14.04 12.21
CA PHE A 105 6.55 -15.20 12.88
C PHE A 105 8.01 -14.94 13.23
N GLY A 106 8.23 -14.51 14.48
CA GLY A 106 9.32 -14.94 15.36
C GLY A 106 10.79 -14.70 14.96
N ALA A 107 11.11 -14.20 13.77
CA ALA A 107 12.48 -13.94 13.35
C ALA A 107 12.71 -12.44 13.16
N MET A 108 13.59 -11.91 14.00
CA MET A 108 14.13 -10.56 14.00
C MET A 108 15.00 -10.33 12.75
N ILE A 109 14.38 -10.08 11.60
CA ILE A 109 15.01 -9.26 10.56
C ILE A 109 14.55 -7.83 10.85
N ASP A 110 15.42 -6.85 10.72
CA ASP A 110 15.06 -5.44 10.82
C ASP A 110 14.14 -5.11 9.63
N TYR A 111 12.85 -5.40 9.79
CA TYR A 111 11.80 -5.24 8.79
C TYR A 111 11.64 -3.77 8.38
N GLY A 112 11.96 -2.85 9.30
CA GLY A 112 12.10 -1.43 9.01
C GLY A 112 13.17 -1.19 7.95
N ALA A 113 14.36 -1.78 8.08
CA ALA A 113 15.43 -1.62 7.11
C ALA A 113 15.12 -2.22 5.73
N VAL A 114 14.43 -3.38 5.64
CA VAL A 114 14.04 -3.99 4.35
C VAL A 114 12.93 -3.19 3.66
N VAL A 115 11.92 -2.73 4.41
CA VAL A 115 10.87 -1.86 3.85
C VAL A 115 11.45 -0.51 3.45
N LEU A 116 12.38 0.04 4.23
CA LEU A 116 13.10 1.26 3.90
C LEU A 116 14.00 1.10 2.68
N SER A 117 14.67 -0.04 2.50
CA SER A 117 15.53 -0.28 1.32
C SER A 117 14.69 -0.51 0.06
N VAL A 118 13.65 -1.35 0.14
CA VAL A 118 12.73 -1.60 -0.98
C VAL A 118 11.99 -0.33 -1.35
N ALA A 119 11.55 0.45 -0.37
CA ALA A 119 10.96 1.76 -0.62
C ALA A 119 12.00 2.74 -1.15
N ASP A 120 13.17 2.89 -0.55
CA ASP A 120 14.20 3.79 -1.05
C ASP A 120 14.58 3.43 -2.50
N ASP A 121 14.69 2.14 -2.85
CA ASP A 121 15.01 1.67 -4.21
C ASP A 121 13.84 1.85 -5.19
N LEU A 122 12.59 1.63 -4.76
CA LEU A 122 11.39 2.03 -5.51
C LEU A 122 11.46 3.55 -5.74
N LEU A 123 11.52 4.37 -4.69
CA LEU A 123 11.54 5.83 -4.72
C LEU A 123 12.67 6.44 -5.57
N ASN A 124 13.85 5.81 -5.57
CA ASN A 124 15.00 6.21 -6.38
C ASN A 124 14.83 5.89 -7.86
N THR A 125 14.03 4.87 -8.20
CA THR A 125 13.76 4.45 -9.59
C THR A 125 12.47 5.02 -10.16
N LEU A 126 11.55 5.50 -9.31
CA LEU A 126 10.25 6.02 -9.74
C LEU A 126 10.38 7.39 -10.45
N PRO A 127 9.87 7.52 -11.70
CA PRO A 127 9.61 8.82 -12.31
C PRO A 127 8.52 9.58 -11.54
N SER A 128 8.39 10.88 -11.77
CA SER A 128 7.22 11.63 -11.27
C SER A 128 5.97 11.22 -12.05
N TYR A 129 4.96 10.72 -11.34
CA TYR A 129 3.66 10.31 -11.89
C TYR A 129 2.66 11.46 -11.83
N HIS A 130 2.76 12.37 -12.80
CA HIS A 130 1.86 13.53 -12.88
C HIS A 130 0.41 13.18 -13.22
N ASN A 131 0.16 11.99 -13.76
CA ASN A 131 -1.17 11.54 -14.15
C ASN A 131 -1.84 10.64 -13.09
N LEU A 132 -1.11 10.23 -12.06
CA LEU A 132 -1.68 9.42 -10.98
C LEU A 132 -2.62 10.29 -10.15
N ASN A 133 -3.90 9.90 -10.14
CA ASN A 133 -4.95 10.64 -9.43
C ASN A 133 -5.45 9.87 -8.20
N GLN A 134 -5.28 8.55 -8.16
CA GLN A 134 -5.76 7.66 -7.11
C GLN A 134 -4.67 6.68 -6.71
N LEU A 135 -4.48 6.55 -5.39
CA LEU A 135 -3.52 5.64 -4.79
C LEU A 135 -4.21 4.87 -3.65
N HIS A 136 -4.21 3.55 -3.75
CA HIS A 136 -4.72 2.64 -2.71
C HIS A 136 -3.55 1.88 -2.07
N LEU A 137 -3.50 1.91 -0.75
CA LEU A 137 -2.44 1.32 0.07
C LEU A 137 -3.06 0.56 1.23
N THR A 138 -2.53 -0.61 1.59
CA THR A 138 -2.96 -1.27 2.83
C THR A 138 -2.22 -0.74 4.07
N GLN A 139 -2.94 -0.62 5.19
CA GLN A 139 -2.45 0.03 6.40
C GLN A 139 -1.18 -0.61 7.00
N LYS A 140 -0.97 -1.92 6.79
CA LYS A 140 0.23 -2.65 7.24
C LYS A 140 1.53 -2.21 6.55
N VAL A 141 1.46 -1.57 5.38
CA VAL A 141 2.61 -1.28 4.49
C VAL A 141 3.32 0.05 4.81
N THR A 142 2.80 0.86 5.74
CA THR A 142 3.16 2.28 5.82
C THR A 142 4.34 2.59 6.74
N VAL A 143 5.57 2.24 6.33
CA VAL A 143 6.76 2.88 6.93
C VAL A 143 6.79 4.35 6.47
N GLY A 144 6.76 5.29 7.41
CA GLY A 144 6.47 6.71 7.14
C GLY A 144 7.32 7.33 6.02
N LYS A 145 8.62 7.00 5.97
CA LYS A 145 9.55 7.52 4.95
C LYS A 145 9.22 7.03 3.53
N ALA A 146 8.86 5.76 3.38
CA ALA A 146 8.52 5.12 2.12
C ALA A 146 7.31 5.81 1.47
N LEU A 147 6.27 5.99 2.27
CA LEU A 147 5.03 6.61 1.83
C LEU A 147 5.23 8.10 1.51
N ILE A 148 6.01 8.84 2.32
CA ILE A 148 6.34 10.24 2.01
C ILE A 148 7.02 10.34 0.65
N GLY A 149 8.03 9.52 0.36
CA GLY A 149 8.68 9.55 -0.95
C GLY A 149 7.71 9.22 -2.10
N LEU A 150 6.76 8.31 -1.88
CA LEU A 150 5.81 7.90 -2.92
C LEU A 150 4.85 9.05 -3.22
N LEU A 151 4.41 9.75 -2.17
CA LEU A 151 3.59 10.95 -2.29
C LEU A 151 4.36 12.09 -2.98
N GLU A 152 5.65 12.27 -2.68
CA GLU A 152 6.51 13.26 -3.38
C GLU A 152 6.60 13.01 -4.90
N LYS A 153 6.48 11.74 -5.33
CA LYS A 153 6.48 11.36 -6.76
C LYS A 153 5.10 11.45 -7.41
N THR A 154 4.05 11.73 -6.65
CA THR A 154 2.66 11.78 -7.13
C THR A 154 2.05 13.16 -6.87
N PRO A 155 2.63 14.23 -7.46
CA PRO A 155 2.32 15.61 -7.08
C PRO A 155 0.87 16.03 -7.36
N ASN A 156 0.15 15.32 -8.23
CA ASN A 156 -1.22 15.62 -8.62
C ASN A 156 -2.25 14.66 -8.00
N LEU A 157 -1.86 13.92 -6.95
CA LEU A 157 -2.74 12.93 -6.32
C LEU A 157 -4.02 13.59 -5.78
N VAL A 158 -5.17 13.04 -6.15
CA VAL A 158 -6.50 13.56 -5.79
C VAL A 158 -7.15 12.71 -4.70
N SER A 159 -6.93 11.40 -4.72
CA SER A 159 -7.47 10.44 -3.76
C SER A 159 -6.37 9.57 -3.17
N LEU A 160 -6.39 9.41 -1.84
CA LEU A 160 -5.51 8.49 -1.11
C LEU A 160 -6.36 7.58 -0.23
N ASP A 161 -6.26 6.29 -0.42
CA ASP A 161 -7.05 5.29 0.29
C ASP A 161 -6.14 4.36 1.09
N PHE A 162 -6.39 4.29 2.40
CA PHE A 162 -5.74 3.39 3.33
C PHE A 162 -6.66 2.20 3.62
N GLU A 163 -6.58 1.17 2.78
CA GLU A 163 -7.41 -0.03 2.87
C GLU A 163 -7.04 -0.88 4.10
N GLY A 164 -8.06 -1.37 4.79
CA GLY A 164 -7.90 -2.25 5.93
C GLY A 164 -7.57 -3.68 5.49
N PHE A 165 -6.71 -4.38 6.22
CA PHE A 165 -6.39 -5.76 5.89
C PHE A 165 -7.58 -6.69 6.21
N VAL A 166 -8.08 -7.44 5.22
CA VAL A 166 -8.98 -8.59 5.43
C VAL A 166 -8.15 -9.84 5.14
N PRO A 167 -7.81 -10.70 6.13
CA PRO A 167 -7.23 -11.99 5.82
C PRO A 167 -8.22 -12.78 4.96
N ALA A 168 -7.75 -13.30 3.82
CA ALA A 168 -8.58 -14.07 2.88
C ALA A 168 -9.18 -15.36 3.48
N PHE A 169 -8.80 -15.71 4.71
CA PHE A 169 -9.23 -16.91 5.43
C PHE A 169 -9.94 -16.62 6.77
N ALA A 170 -10.71 -15.53 6.88
CA ALA A 170 -11.71 -15.40 7.96
C ALA A 170 -12.95 -16.30 7.70
N GLY A 171 -12.72 -17.51 7.19
CA GLY A 171 -13.71 -18.54 6.97
C GLY A 171 -13.49 -19.67 7.97
N GLU A 172 -14.42 -19.77 8.92
CA GLU A 172 -14.67 -20.93 9.79
C GLU A 172 -13.49 -21.40 10.68
N GLU A 173 -13.17 -20.60 11.70
CA GLU A 173 -12.85 -21.18 13.01
C GLU A 173 -13.96 -20.80 14.00
N GLU A 174 -15.05 -21.58 14.01
CA GLU A 174 -15.84 -21.73 15.23
C GLU A 174 -15.00 -22.55 16.21
N ASP A 175 -14.07 -21.90 16.91
CA ASP A 175 -13.51 -22.47 18.13
C ASP A 175 -14.07 -21.71 19.34
N ASN A 176 -15.10 -22.31 19.94
CA ASN A 176 -15.58 -21.99 21.27
C ASN A 176 -14.42 -22.22 22.25
N SER A 177 -13.64 -21.18 22.53
CA SER A 177 -12.89 -21.10 23.77
C SER A 177 -13.41 -19.92 24.59
N ASP A 178 -14.13 -20.29 25.64
CA ASP A 178 -14.61 -19.42 26.71
C ASP A 178 -13.39 -18.88 27.47
N TYR A 179 -12.78 -17.81 26.96
CA TYR A 179 -11.73 -17.08 27.68
C TYR A 179 -12.35 -15.93 28.48
N SER A 180 -12.82 -16.28 29.67
CA SER A 180 -13.07 -15.31 30.72
C SER A 180 -11.74 -14.93 31.39
N GLY A 181 -11.35 -13.66 31.27
CA GLY A 181 -10.21 -13.02 31.95
C GLY A 181 -9.44 -12.13 30.98
N ASP A 182 -8.92 -10.96 31.31
CA ASP A 182 -8.93 -10.11 32.49
C ASP A 182 -8.53 -8.72 31.96
N ASP A 183 -8.99 -7.66 32.61
CA ASP A 183 -8.68 -6.27 32.29
C ASP A 183 -7.21 -5.99 32.67
N GLY A 184 -6.28 -6.38 31.79
CA GLY A 184 -4.86 -6.12 31.91
C GLY A 184 -4.38 -5.31 30.72
N GLY A 185 -4.33 -3.98 30.87
CA GLY A 185 -3.70 -3.11 29.89
C GLY A 185 -2.22 -3.48 29.74
N GLU A 186 -1.86 -4.05 28.60
CA GLU A 186 -0.46 -4.12 28.16
C GLU A 186 -0.15 -2.90 27.30
N ASP A 187 0.38 -1.88 27.98
CA ASP A 187 1.04 -0.75 27.35
C ASP A 187 2.29 -1.25 26.60
N ASN A 188 2.10 -1.60 25.34
CA ASN A 188 3.20 -1.90 24.44
C ASN A 188 3.93 -0.61 24.05
N HIS A 189 4.88 -0.23 24.90
CA HIS A 189 5.86 0.82 24.66
C HIS A 189 6.82 0.41 23.54
N TYR A 190 6.39 0.47 22.29
CA TYR A 190 7.29 0.36 21.14
C TYR A 190 7.95 1.71 20.87
N ASN A 191 9.20 1.84 21.27
CA ASN A 191 10.08 2.89 20.77
C ASN A 191 10.52 2.51 19.35
N GLU A 192 9.69 2.79 18.35
CA GLU A 192 10.12 2.81 16.94
C GLU A 192 10.84 4.13 16.68
N ASP A 193 12.13 4.05 16.34
CA ASP A 193 12.76 5.08 15.51
C ASP A 193 12.17 4.93 14.09
N ASP A 194 10.95 5.42 13.91
CA ASP A 194 10.08 5.21 12.75
C ASP A 194 10.48 6.04 11.52
N GLY A 195 11.74 6.50 11.47
CA GLY A 195 12.25 7.37 10.41
C GLY A 195 11.50 8.71 10.31
N TRP A 196 10.64 9.03 11.28
CA TRP A 196 9.81 10.23 11.36
C TRP A 196 10.64 11.43 11.86
N ALA A 197 11.86 11.61 11.37
CA ALA A 197 12.66 12.79 11.63
C ALA A 197 12.01 14.03 10.95
N VAL A 198 10.90 14.49 11.54
CA VAL A 198 10.03 15.61 11.16
C VAL A 198 10.76 16.94 11.09
N GLY A 199 12.02 16.99 11.53
CA GLY A 199 12.89 18.16 11.38
C GLY A 199 13.16 18.60 9.94
N LYS A 200 12.88 17.77 8.91
CA LYS A 200 13.05 18.13 7.49
C LYS A 200 11.77 18.12 6.62
N VAL A 201 10.68 17.51 7.09
CA VAL A 201 9.39 17.43 6.35
C VAL A 201 8.60 18.75 6.39
N ALA A 202 9.06 19.73 7.17
CA ALA A 202 8.56 21.11 7.13
C ALA A 202 8.89 21.87 5.82
N THR A 203 9.54 21.21 4.85
CA THR A 203 9.60 21.67 3.47
C THR A 203 8.26 21.38 2.82
N ARG A 204 7.28 22.28 3.02
CA ARG A 204 5.96 22.38 2.36
C ARG A 204 5.49 21.05 1.74
N CYS A 205 4.61 20.31 2.42
CA CYS A 205 3.96 19.09 1.91
C CYS A 205 3.14 19.35 0.63
N SER A 206 3.81 19.71 -0.46
CA SER A 206 3.24 20.11 -1.75
C SER A 206 2.51 18.94 -2.40
N PHE A 207 2.94 17.71 -2.11
CA PHE A 207 2.26 16.48 -2.49
C PHE A 207 0.84 16.35 -1.92
N LEU A 208 0.45 17.16 -0.93
CA LEU A 208 -0.92 17.20 -0.39
C LEU A 208 -1.78 18.34 -0.96
N GLU A 209 -1.23 19.19 -1.83
CA GLU A 209 -1.93 20.40 -2.32
C GLU A 209 -3.17 20.08 -3.15
N HIS A 210 -3.16 18.97 -3.87
CA HIS A 210 -4.24 18.54 -4.77
C HIS A 210 -5.16 17.48 -4.18
N LEU A 211 -4.85 16.99 -2.98
CA LEU A 211 -5.58 15.90 -2.34
C LEU A 211 -6.97 16.36 -1.90
N LYS A 212 -8.01 15.71 -2.43
CA LYS A 212 -9.44 16.03 -2.20
C LYS A 212 -10.16 14.96 -1.38
N LEU A 213 -9.78 13.71 -1.53
CA LEU A 213 -10.41 12.59 -0.84
C LEU A 213 -9.34 11.77 -0.12
N VAL A 214 -9.60 11.46 1.15
CA VAL A 214 -8.81 10.48 1.89
C VAL A 214 -9.76 9.52 2.57
N SER A 215 -9.47 8.22 2.49
CA SER A 215 -10.20 7.19 3.21
C SER A 215 -9.26 6.37 4.08
N PHE A 216 -9.75 6.01 5.27
CA PHE A 216 -9.14 5.03 6.16
C PHE A 216 -10.17 3.93 6.39
N ASP A 217 -9.88 2.73 5.90
CA ASP A 217 -10.73 1.57 6.11
C ASP A 217 -10.21 0.70 7.26
N LYS A 218 -11.08 0.20 8.14
CA LYS A 218 -10.71 -0.55 9.36
C LYS A 218 -9.74 0.20 10.29
N PHE A 219 -9.99 1.48 10.50
CA PHE A 219 -9.18 2.33 11.36
C PHE A 219 -9.20 1.86 12.82
N THR A 220 -8.00 1.68 13.41
CA THR A 220 -7.81 1.20 14.78
C THR A 220 -7.51 2.33 15.77
N GLY A 221 -7.02 3.45 15.26
CA GLY A 221 -6.55 4.61 16.03
C GLY A 221 -5.16 4.42 16.62
N ASN A 222 -4.35 3.50 16.08
CA ASN A 222 -2.96 3.34 16.51
C ASN A 222 -2.14 4.62 16.24
N GLU A 223 -0.94 4.71 16.81
CA GLU A 223 -0.13 5.94 16.71
C GLU A 223 0.20 6.31 15.26
N ARG A 224 0.46 5.32 14.40
CA ARG A 224 0.87 5.52 13.01
C ARG A 224 -0.26 6.08 12.16
N GLU A 225 -1.44 5.47 12.23
CA GLU A 225 -2.67 5.95 11.61
C GLU A 225 -2.98 7.38 12.07
N MET A 226 -2.89 7.64 13.38
CA MET A 226 -3.13 8.96 13.94
C MET A 226 -2.08 10.00 13.49
N ARG A 227 -0.81 9.61 13.29
CA ARG A 227 0.23 10.48 12.75
C ARG A 227 -0.09 10.90 11.30
N TRP A 228 -0.47 9.94 10.46
CA TRP A 228 -0.87 10.21 9.06
C TRP A 228 -2.12 11.08 8.97
N LEU A 229 -3.15 10.73 9.74
CA LEU A 229 -4.39 11.49 9.80
C LEU A 229 -4.12 12.94 10.21
N LYS A 230 -3.31 13.18 11.25
CA LYS A 230 -2.92 14.53 11.67
C LYS A 230 -2.10 15.25 10.61
N LEU A 231 -1.15 14.59 9.96
CA LEU A 231 -0.34 15.18 8.90
C LEU A 231 -1.23 15.67 7.75
N ILE A 232 -2.13 14.81 7.28
CA ILE A 232 -3.06 15.11 6.18
C ILE A 232 -3.99 16.26 6.57
N LEU A 233 -4.67 16.17 7.72
CA LEU A 233 -5.60 17.22 8.15
C LEU A 233 -4.90 18.58 8.32
N ASN A 234 -3.65 18.60 8.79
CA ASN A 234 -2.90 19.84 9.02
C ASN A 234 -2.36 20.49 7.73
N ASN A 235 -2.25 19.76 6.62
CA ASN A 235 -1.54 20.23 5.44
C ASN A 235 -2.37 20.22 4.14
N ALA A 236 -3.34 19.31 4.02
CA ALA A 236 -4.16 19.17 2.80
C ALA A 236 -5.23 20.28 2.72
N LYS A 237 -4.92 21.36 2.01
CA LYS A 237 -5.80 22.53 1.87
C LYS A 237 -6.98 22.32 0.92
N ALA A 238 -6.83 21.42 -0.06
CA ALA A 238 -7.89 21.10 -1.02
C ALA A 238 -8.82 19.96 -0.54
N LEU A 239 -8.58 19.41 0.65
CA LEU A 239 -9.29 18.23 1.16
C LEU A 239 -10.80 18.51 1.30
N GLN A 240 -11.62 17.70 0.64
CA GLN A 240 -13.08 17.83 0.63
C GLN A 240 -13.74 16.80 1.54
N ALA A 241 -13.21 15.58 1.59
CA ALA A 241 -13.73 14.53 2.43
C ALA A 241 -12.59 13.70 3.06
N LEU A 242 -12.77 13.37 4.34
CA LEU A 242 -12.02 12.36 5.06
C LEU A 242 -13.01 11.32 5.58
N ASP A 243 -12.96 10.13 5.01
CA ASP A 243 -13.86 9.02 5.30
C ASP A 243 -13.12 8.00 6.18
N VAL A 244 -13.70 7.60 7.30
CA VAL A 244 -13.08 6.69 8.27
C VAL A 244 -14.07 5.59 8.63
N SER A 245 -13.80 4.35 8.24
CA SER A 245 -14.47 3.18 8.80
C SER A 245 -13.63 2.63 9.93
N PHE A 246 -14.26 2.10 10.99
CA PHE A 246 -13.52 1.51 12.11
C PHE A 246 -13.40 0.00 11.95
N GLU A 247 -12.28 -0.56 12.41
CA GLU A 247 -12.23 -2.00 12.66
C GLU A 247 -13.26 -2.38 13.73
N SER A 248 -13.62 -3.66 13.90
CA SER A 248 -14.54 -4.18 14.92
C SER A 248 -14.07 -3.88 16.37
N ILE A 249 -14.11 -2.61 16.75
CA ILE A 249 -13.72 -2.07 18.05
C ILE A 249 -14.95 -1.80 18.90
N SER A 250 -14.75 -1.71 20.22
CA SER A 250 -15.84 -1.37 21.12
C SER A 250 -16.46 0.00 20.77
N HIS A 251 -17.78 0.11 20.89
CA HIS A 251 -18.50 1.37 20.65
C HIS A 251 -17.96 2.53 21.51
N GLY A 252 -17.46 2.23 22.72
CA GLY A 252 -16.79 3.22 23.57
C GLY A 252 -15.49 3.75 22.96
N LYS A 253 -14.67 2.86 22.37
CA LYS A 253 -13.41 3.23 21.70
C LYS A 253 -13.68 4.01 20.41
N SER A 254 -14.61 3.56 19.56
CA SER A 254 -14.96 4.28 18.32
C SER A 254 -15.48 5.69 18.62
N LYS A 255 -16.36 5.86 19.61
CA LYS A 255 -16.85 7.19 20.02
C LYS A 255 -15.74 8.12 20.51
N ARG A 256 -14.76 7.60 21.25
CA ARG A 256 -13.59 8.37 21.68
C ARG A 256 -12.72 8.79 20.49
N LEU A 257 -12.49 7.89 19.54
CA LEU A 257 -11.74 8.19 18.32
C LEU A 257 -12.47 9.22 17.44
N MET A 258 -13.76 9.06 17.23
CA MET A 258 -14.59 10.04 16.48
C MET A 258 -14.49 11.45 17.10
N ALA A 259 -14.58 11.55 18.44
CA ALA A 259 -14.46 12.82 19.14
C ALA A 259 -13.05 13.42 19.02
N ASN A 260 -12.01 12.59 19.15
CA ASN A 260 -10.62 13.00 18.98
C ASN A 260 -10.38 13.52 17.56
N ILE A 261 -10.69 12.73 16.53
CA ILE A 261 -10.52 13.09 15.12
C ILE A 261 -11.29 14.37 14.77
N SER A 262 -12.52 14.51 15.27
CA SER A 262 -13.35 15.70 15.02
C SER A 262 -12.80 16.97 15.66
N SER A 263 -12.00 16.84 16.72
CA SER A 263 -11.39 17.98 17.42
C SER A 263 -10.08 18.45 16.80
N LEU A 264 -9.52 17.69 15.84
CA LEU A 264 -8.23 18.01 15.23
C LEU A 264 -8.33 19.26 14.34
N PRO A 265 -7.27 20.08 14.31
CA PRO A 265 -7.19 21.20 13.37
C PRO A 265 -7.22 20.69 11.93
N LYS A 266 -7.88 21.47 11.06
CA LYS A 266 -8.04 21.16 9.63
C LYS A 266 -7.57 22.35 8.81
N ALA A 267 -6.64 22.12 7.88
CA ALA A 267 -6.19 23.12 6.93
C ALA A 267 -7.29 23.47 5.92
N SER A 268 -8.13 22.50 5.57
CA SER A 268 -9.31 22.70 4.72
C SER A 268 -10.55 22.94 5.56
N ALA A 269 -11.15 24.12 5.42
CA ALA A 269 -12.43 24.45 6.02
C ALA A 269 -13.61 23.67 5.38
N SER A 270 -13.45 23.21 4.14
CA SER A 270 -14.47 22.43 3.41
C SER A 270 -14.39 20.92 3.67
N CYS A 271 -13.42 20.46 4.47
CA CYS A 271 -13.26 19.02 4.74
C CYS A 271 -14.40 18.49 5.62
N LEU A 272 -15.19 17.60 5.04
CA LEU A 272 -16.23 16.81 5.69
C LEU A 272 -15.63 15.53 6.26
N LEU A 273 -15.80 15.32 7.56
CA LEU A 273 -15.44 14.08 8.23
C LEU A 273 -16.64 13.13 8.21
N LYS A 274 -16.49 11.94 7.63
CA LYS A 274 -17.51 10.89 7.67
C LYS A 274 -16.98 9.68 8.41
N PHE A 275 -17.82 9.10 9.25
CA PHE A 275 -17.51 7.91 10.03
C PHE A 275 -18.49 6.81 9.66
N PHE A 276 -17.99 5.60 9.44
CA PHE A 276 -18.77 4.42 9.02
C PHE A 276 -18.59 3.25 9.99
#